data_AF-A0A2V9RL64-F1
#
_entry.id   AF-A0A2V9RL64-F1
#
_cell.length_a   1.000
_cell.length_b   1.000
_cell.length_c   1.000
_cell.angle_alpha   90.00
_cell.angle_beta   90.00
_cell.angle_gamma   90.00
#
_symmetry.space_group_name_H-M   'P 1'
#
loop_
_entity.id
_entity.type
_entity.pdbx_description
1 polymer ?
#
loop_
_entity_poly.entity_id
_entity_poly.type
_entity_poly.pdbx_seq_one_letter_code
_entity_poly.pdbx_strand_id
1 'polypeptide(L)'
;MRVAVIFVTDSDIGNYRADYLNPPVNASDSRDLSRRFAGRALQEKISRMTLVLAKFQAPIFIVHIDPGRDPLNRAYQNGLKQFAEAVGGQLFLSKTVGDIPVVIQEVFQWVRGFYVLGFEAPRAKSGFLKIQVSLSPEPSASSISGHLIYPNRLFFP
;
A
#
# COMPACT_ATOMS: atom_id res chain seq x y z
N MET A 1 -20.44 3.78 -10.51
CA MET A 1 -20.11 4.29 -9.16
C MET A 1 -18.62 4.05 -8.94
N ARG A 2 -17.84 5.06 -8.51
CA ARG A 2 -16.42 4.90 -8.15
C ARG A 2 -16.33 4.74 -6.63
N VAL A 3 -15.63 3.72 -6.15
CA VAL A 3 -15.43 3.48 -4.73
C VAL A 3 -13.93 3.49 -4.45
N ALA A 4 -13.54 4.23 -3.43
CA ALA A 4 -12.19 4.23 -2.88
C ALA A 4 -12.30 4.12 -1.36
N VAL A 5 -11.31 3.50 -0.75
CA VAL A 5 -11.23 3.35 0.71
C VAL A 5 -10.14 4.28 1.22
N ILE A 6 -10.48 5.08 2.22
CA ILE A 6 -9.49 5.80 3.04
C ILE A 6 -9.35 5.04 4.34
N PHE A 7 -8.15 4.59 4.64
CA PHE A 7 -7.81 3.93 5.90
C PHE A 7 -6.85 4.80 6.70
N VAL A 8 -7.26 5.22 7.89
CA VAL A 8 -6.46 6.08 8.76
C VAL A 8 -5.96 5.26 9.94
N THR A 9 -4.67 5.31 10.22
CA THR A 9 -4.01 4.54 11.29
C THR A 9 -2.91 5.36 11.94
N ASP A 10 -2.82 5.35 13.26
CA ASP A 10 -1.67 5.81 14.04
C ASP A 10 -0.59 4.70 14.18
N SER A 11 -0.97 3.46 13.84
CA SER A 11 -0.16 2.26 13.94
C SER A 11 0.54 2.14 15.29
N ASP A 12 -0.16 2.48 16.37
CA ASP A 12 0.37 2.33 17.72
C ASP A 12 0.88 0.90 17.90
N ILE A 13 2.19 0.82 18.13
CA ILE A 13 2.93 -0.42 18.25
C ILE A 13 2.33 -1.30 19.35
N GLY A 14 1.75 -0.72 20.41
CA GLY A 14 1.08 -1.45 21.49
C GLY A 14 0.01 -2.43 20.99
N ASN A 15 -0.66 -2.13 19.88
CA ASN A 15 -1.78 -2.90 19.36
C ASN A 15 -1.37 -4.20 18.64
N TYR A 16 -0.13 -4.31 18.17
CA TYR A 16 0.32 -5.48 17.41
C TYR A 16 1.69 -6.00 17.85
N ARG A 17 2.37 -5.31 18.76
CA ARG A 17 3.66 -5.74 19.30
C ARG A 17 3.62 -7.13 19.92
N ALA A 18 2.55 -7.47 20.63
CA ALA A 18 2.38 -8.79 21.23
C ALA A 18 2.32 -9.91 20.18
N ASP A 19 1.67 -9.65 19.04
CA ASP A 19 1.52 -10.60 17.93
C ASP A 19 2.85 -10.92 17.23
N TYR A 20 3.84 -10.04 17.37
CA TYR A 20 5.13 -10.15 16.69
C TYR A 20 6.34 -10.32 17.64
N LEU A 21 6.15 -10.14 18.95
CA LEU A 21 7.17 -10.39 19.98
C LEU A 21 6.95 -11.67 20.80
N ASN A 22 5.76 -12.27 20.73
CA ASN A 22 5.51 -13.60 21.30
C ASN A 22 5.55 -14.65 20.19
N PRO A 23 6.73 -15.23 19.87
CA PRO A 23 6.75 -16.36 18.96
C PRO A 23 5.96 -17.51 19.60
N PRO A 24 5.11 -18.23 18.84
CA PRO A 24 4.68 -19.54 19.30
C PRO A 24 5.93 -20.43 19.35
N VAL A 25 6.31 -20.83 20.57
CA VAL A 25 7.20 -21.95 20.95
C VAL A 25 8.65 -21.61 21.40
N ASN A 26 8.96 -22.16 22.59
CA ASN A 26 10.21 -22.44 23.32
C ASN A 26 11.26 -21.34 23.61
N ALA A 27 11.30 -20.93 24.89
CA ALA A 27 12.33 -20.07 25.47
C ALA A 27 13.75 -20.68 25.54
N SER A 28 13.92 -21.96 25.20
CA SER A 28 15.18 -22.70 25.38
C SER A 28 16.08 -22.78 24.14
N ASP A 29 15.63 -22.31 22.97
CA ASP A 29 16.43 -22.41 21.73
C ASP A 29 17.11 -21.08 21.38
N SER A 30 18.40 -20.98 21.68
CA SER A 30 19.23 -19.79 21.44
C SER A 30 19.57 -19.58 19.94
N ARG A 31 19.18 -20.51 19.06
CA ARG A 31 19.28 -20.38 17.60
C ARG A 31 17.95 -20.03 16.95
N ASP A 32 16.91 -19.75 17.75
CA ASP A 32 15.58 -19.54 17.21
C ASP A 32 15.49 -18.26 16.37
N LEU A 33 15.25 -18.53 15.09
CA LEU A 33 15.15 -17.58 14.02
C LEU A 33 13.89 -16.72 14.14
N SER A 34 12.85 -17.14 14.88
CA SER A 34 11.55 -16.47 15.03
C SER A 34 11.63 -14.97 15.39
N ARG A 35 12.62 -14.56 16.19
CA ARG A 35 12.89 -13.15 16.54
C ARG A 35 13.33 -12.28 15.36
N ARG A 36 13.94 -12.88 14.32
CA ARG A 36 14.28 -12.21 13.05
C ARG A 36 13.11 -12.23 12.05
N PHE A 37 11.98 -12.86 12.40
CA PHE A 37 10.87 -13.17 11.50
C PHE A 37 9.63 -12.30 11.73
N ALA A 38 9.58 -11.49 12.78
CA ALA A 38 8.48 -10.54 13.02
C ALA A 38 8.12 -9.70 11.77
N GLY A 39 9.14 -9.10 11.14
CA GLY A 39 8.97 -8.36 9.89
C GLY A 39 8.54 -9.23 8.71
N ARG A 40 8.99 -10.49 8.63
CA ARG A 40 8.61 -11.43 7.58
C ARG A 40 7.16 -11.92 7.74
N ALA A 41 6.74 -12.27 8.94
CA ALA A 41 5.38 -12.70 9.24
C ALA A 41 4.38 -11.58 8.92
N LEU A 42 4.73 -10.34 9.23
CA LEU A 42 3.98 -9.16 8.86
C LEU A 42 3.89 -8.97 7.34
N GLN A 43 5.02 -9.07 6.63
CA GLN A 43 5.05 -9.01 5.16
C GLN A 43 4.22 -10.13 4.51
N GLU A 44 4.24 -11.33 5.07
CA GLU A 44 3.49 -12.47 4.56
C GLU A 44 1.98 -12.30 4.79
N LYS A 45 1.58 -11.78 5.97
CA LYS A 45 0.18 -11.42 6.27
C LYS A 45 -0.32 -10.36 5.29
N ILE A 46 0.47 -9.32 5.07
CA ILE A 46 0.15 -8.25 4.12
C ILE A 46 0.02 -8.81 2.70
N SER A 47 0.97 -9.64 2.26
CA SER A 47 0.93 -10.26 0.93
C SER A 47 -0.33 -11.10 0.72
N ARG A 48 -0.77 -11.88 1.72
CA ARG A 48 -2.03 -12.64 1.67
C ARG A 48 -3.24 -11.72 1.57
N MET A 49 -3.28 -10.64 2.36
CA MET A 49 -4.38 -9.66 2.32
C MET A 49 -4.45 -8.94 0.97
N THR A 50 -3.31 -8.58 0.38
CA THR A 50 -3.24 -7.97 -0.95
C THR A 50 -3.96 -8.81 -2.00
N LEU A 51 -3.73 -10.12 -2.02
CA LEU A 51 -4.36 -11.03 -2.99
C LEU A 51 -5.88 -11.10 -2.84
N VAL A 52 -6.38 -11.04 -1.61
CA VAL A 52 -7.82 -11.02 -1.34
C VAL A 52 -8.42 -9.69 -1.78
N LEU A 53 -7.78 -8.58 -1.43
CA LEU A 53 -8.34 -7.24 -1.65
C LEU A 53 -8.21 -6.76 -3.10
N ALA A 54 -7.21 -7.24 -3.84
CA ALA A 54 -7.07 -6.98 -5.27
C ALA A 54 -8.31 -7.41 -6.08
N LYS A 55 -9.09 -8.40 -5.59
CA LYS A 55 -10.33 -8.86 -6.23
C LYS A 55 -11.43 -7.81 -6.27
N PHE A 56 -11.41 -6.85 -5.35
CA PHE A 56 -12.48 -5.84 -5.22
C PHE A 56 -12.25 -4.62 -6.12
N GLN A 57 -11.09 -4.51 -6.79
CA GLN A 57 -10.74 -3.43 -7.71
C GLN A 57 -10.94 -2.01 -7.13
N ALA A 58 -10.95 -1.88 -5.81
CA ALA A 58 -11.13 -0.61 -5.10
C ALA A 58 -9.77 -0.15 -4.55
N PRO A 59 -9.28 1.03 -4.96
CA PRO A 59 -8.02 1.56 -4.43
C PRO A 59 -8.16 1.89 -2.94
N ILE A 60 -7.09 1.60 -2.20
CA ILE A 60 -6.99 1.88 -0.76
C ILE A 60 -5.91 2.92 -0.54
N PHE A 61 -6.33 4.10 -0.08
CA PHE A 61 -5.45 5.18 0.31
C PHE A 61 -5.25 5.14 1.82
N ILE A 62 -4.01 5.10 2.27
CA ILE A 62 -3.68 4.91 3.67
C ILE A 62 -3.09 6.20 4.20
N VAL A 63 -3.62 6.69 5.32
CA VAL A 63 -3.04 7.81 6.08
C VAL A 63 -2.43 7.23 7.33
N HIS A 64 -1.11 7.31 7.42
CA HIS A 64 -0.37 6.87 8.59
C HIS A 64 0.06 8.10 9.39
N ILE A 65 -0.52 8.24 10.57
CA ILE A 65 -0.31 9.36 11.49
C ILE A 65 0.80 8.99 12.46
N ASP A 66 1.75 9.91 12.67
CA ASP A 66 2.84 9.79 13.64
C ASP A 66 3.54 8.42 13.61
N PRO A 67 4.14 8.01 12.46
CA PRO A 67 4.86 6.76 12.38
C PRO A 67 6.07 6.83 13.32
N GLY A 68 5.93 6.24 14.51
CA GLY A 68 7.00 6.16 15.50
C GLY A 68 8.28 5.58 14.90
N ARG A 69 9.43 5.90 15.51
CA ARG A 69 10.76 5.55 14.95
C ARG A 69 11.15 4.07 15.07
N ASP A 70 10.32 3.26 15.72
CA ASP A 70 10.58 1.86 16.02
C ASP A 70 10.81 1.03 14.73
N PRO A 71 11.79 0.11 14.71
CA PRO A 71 12.04 -0.75 13.54
C PRO A 71 10.83 -1.56 13.08
N LEU A 72 9.96 -2.00 14.00
CA LEU A 72 8.72 -2.72 13.69
C LEU A 72 7.70 -1.78 13.04
N ASN A 73 7.56 -0.55 13.52
CA ASN A 73 6.73 0.48 12.88
C ASN A 73 7.18 0.75 11.44
N ARG A 74 8.50 0.80 11.19
CA ARG A 74 9.02 0.95 9.82
C ARG A 74 8.70 -0.24 8.94
N ALA A 75 8.82 -1.46 9.46
CA ALA A 75 8.44 -2.67 8.72
C ALA A 75 6.94 -2.68 8.39
N TYR A 76 6.10 -2.25 9.34
CA TYR A 76 4.67 -2.09 9.16
C TYR A 76 4.33 -1.03 8.11
N GLN A 77 4.93 0.16 8.22
CA GLN A 77 4.79 1.24 7.24
C GLN A 77 5.16 0.78 5.82
N ASN A 78 6.29 0.08 5.66
CA ASN A 78 6.70 -0.45 4.36
C ASN A 78 5.69 -1.48 3.83
N GLY A 79 5.14 -2.30 4.71
CA GLY A 79 4.07 -3.23 4.36
C GLY A 79 2.80 -2.52 3.90
N LEU A 80 2.33 -1.52 4.65
CA LEU A 80 1.17 -0.70 4.28
C LEU A 80 1.38 -0.01 2.94
N LYS A 81 2.59 0.50 2.68
CA LYS A 81 2.94 1.09 1.39
C LYS A 81 2.79 0.10 0.25
N GLN A 82 3.43 -1.07 0.36
CA GLN A 82 3.35 -2.13 -0.65
C GLN A 82 1.92 -2.61 -0.87
N PHE A 83 1.13 -2.70 0.20
CA PHE A 83 -0.26 -3.08 0.16
C PHE A 83 -1.12 -2.06 -0.61
N ALA A 84 -1.04 -0.78 -0.26
CA ALA A 84 -1.79 0.30 -0.90
C ALA A 84 -1.44 0.36 -2.40
N GLU A 85 -0.15 0.35 -2.71
CA GLU A 85 0.38 0.34 -4.08
C GLU A 85 -0.16 -0.84 -4.90
N ALA A 86 -0.19 -2.03 -4.32
CA ALA A 86 -0.64 -3.23 -5.00
C ALA A 86 -2.15 -3.24 -5.33
N VAL A 87 -2.97 -2.47 -4.61
CA VAL A 87 -4.41 -2.33 -4.91
C VAL A 87 -4.73 -1.04 -5.69
N GLY A 88 -3.72 -0.33 -6.19
CA GLY A 88 -3.89 0.90 -6.98
C GLY A 88 -4.12 2.16 -6.15
N GLY A 89 -3.84 2.13 -4.86
CA GLY A 89 -3.85 3.29 -3.97
C GLY A 89 -2.43 3.75 -3.58
N GLN A 90 -2.34 4.51 -2.48
CA GLN A 90 -1.09 5.11 -2.03
C GLN A 90 -1.06 5.30 -0.51
N LEU A 91 0.14 5.29 0.08
CA LEU A 91 0.39 5.66 1.47
C LEU A 91 0.76 7.14 1.59
N PHE A 92 0.13 7.82 2.54
CA PHE A 92 0.39 9.19 2.96
C PHE A 92 0.84 9.20 4.42
N LEU A 93 1.79 10.08 4.75
CA LEU A 93 2.42 10.12 6.06
C LEU A 93 2.21 11.48 6.69
N SER A 94 1.64 11.49 7.88
CA SER A 94 1.64 12.62 8.79
C SER A 94 2.79 12.44 9.78
N LYS A 95 3.72 13.39 9.84
CA LYS A 95 4.90 13.33 10.72
C LYS A 95 4.66 14.00 12.07
N THR A 96 3.63 14.85 12.15
CA THR A 96 3.30 15.66 13.31
C THR A 96 1.79 15.83 13.41
N VAL A 97 1.26 16.03 14.61
CA VAL A 97 -0.19 16.28 14.78
C VAL A 97 -0.67 17.48 13.94
N GLY A 98 0.18 18.50 13.77
CA GLY A 98 -0.14 19.70 13.02
C GLY A 98 -0.26 19.50 11.50
N ASP A 99 0.32 18.44 10.94
CA ASP A 99 0.24 18.16 9.50
C ASP A 99 -0.92 17.24 9.10
N ILE A 100 -1.61 16.62 10.08
CA ILE A 100 -2.76 15.74 9.85
C ILE A 100 -3.82 16.40 8.93
N PRO A 101 -4.26 17.65 9.16
CA PRO A 101 -5.29 18.26 8.32
C PRO A 101 -4.87 18.37 6.85
N VAL A 102 -3.59 18.70 6.62
CA VAL A 102 -3.01 18.84 5.28
C VAL A 102 -2.96 17.50 4.57
N VAL A 103 -2.49 16.45 5.26
CA VAL A 103 -2.40 15.10 4.70
C VAL A 103 -3.79 14.54 4.39
N ILE A 104 -4.76 14.74 5.28
CA ILE A 104 -6.15 14.32 5.04
C ILE A 104 -6.72 15.03 3.80
N GLN A 105 -6.51 16.34 3.68
CA GLN A 105 -6.94 17.11 2.51
C GLN A 105 -6.31 16.58 1.21
N GLU A 106 -5.02 16.27 1.23
CA GLU A 106 -4.30 15.68 0.09
C GLU A 106 -4.92 14.33 -0.33
N VAL A 107 -5.20 13.44 0.63
CA VAL A 107 -5.85 12.15 0.34
C VAL A 107 -7.22 12.33 -0.29
N PHE A 108 -8.04 13.27 0.21
CA PHE A 108 -9.33 13.54 -0.40
C PHE A 108 -9.22 14.10 -1.82
N GLN A 109 -8.18 14.89 -2.13
CA GLN A 109 -7.93 15.34 -3.50
C GLN A 109 -7.59 14.16 -4.42
N TRP A 110 -6.73 13.25 -3.98
CA TRP A 110 -6.43 12.02 -4.69
C TRP A 110 -7.67 11.14 -4.91
N VAL A 111 -8.48 10.94 -3.87
CA VAL A 111 -9.72 10.16 -3.92
C VAL A 111 -10.80 10.81 -4.81
N ARG A 112 -10.79 12.13 -5.00
CA ARG A 112 -11.70 12.78 -5.95
C ARG A 112 -11.21 12.64 -7.39
N GLY A 113 -9.89 12.69 -7.58
CA GLY A 113 -9.24 12.68 -8.89
C GLY A 113 -8.91 11.29 -9.44
N PHE A 114 -9.11 10.21 -8.67
CA PHE A 114 -8.63 8.89 -9.11
C PHE A 114 -9.42 8.32 -10.29
N TYR A 115 -8.65 7.64 -11.14
CA TYR A 115 -9.12 6.75 -12.18
C TYR A 115 -8.29 5.47 -12.11
N VAL A 116 -8.93 4.32 -12.28
CA VAL A 116 -8.26 3.02 -12.32
C VAL A 116 -8.39 2.48 -13.75
N LEU A 117 -7.27 2.07 -14.33
CA LEU A 117 -7.22 1.37 -15.61
C LEU A 117 -6.83 -0.09 -15.34
N GLY A 118 -7.78 -1.00 -15.48
CA GLY A 118 -7.53 -2.45 -15.45
C GLY A 118 -7.40 -2.97 -16.87
N PHE A 119 -6.39 -3.80 -17.12
CA PHE A 119 -6.24 -4.52 -18.39
C PHE A 119 -5.70 -5.91 -18.10
N GLU A 120 -6.20 -6.91 -18.83
CA GLU A 120 -5.62 -8.24 -18.80
C GLU A 120 -4.40 -8.25 -19.71
N ALA A 121 -3.25 -8.58 -19.15
CA ALA A 121 -2.07 -8.78 -19.97
C ALA A 121 -2.30 -10.00 -20.89
N PRO A 122 -2.01 -9.90 -22.20
CA PRO A 122 -2.11 -11.04 -23.10
C PRO A 122 -1.27 -12.19 -22.55
N ARG A 123 -1.76 -13.43 -22.64
CA ARG A 123 -0.98 -14.66 -22.36
C ARG A 123 0.11 -14.85 -23.43
N ALA A 124 0.98 -13.88 -23.62
CA ALA A 124 2.13 -13.98 -24.48
C ALA A 124 3.25 -14.73 -23.75
N LYS A 125 3.89 -15.67 -24.47
CA LYS A 125 5.10 -16.35 -23.99
C LYS A 125 6.14 -15.30 -23.64
N SER A 126 6.60 -15.30 -22.38
CA SER A 126 7.73 -14.55 -21.81
C SER A 126 8.14 -13.26 -22.53
N GLY A 127 7.90 -12.11 -21.91
CA GLY A 127 8.38 -10.82 -22.41
C GLY A 127 7.97 -9.66 -21.52
N PHE A 128 8.52 -8.47 -21.78
CA PHE A 128 8.09 -7.24 -21.13
C PHE A 128 6.82 -6.70 -21.80
N LEU A 129 5.78 -6.43 -21.02
CA LEU A 129 4.60 -5.72 -21.48
C LEU A 129 4.83 -4.21 -21.35
N LYS A 130 4.83 -3.48 -22.46
CA LYS A 130 4.86 -2.01 -22.45
C LYS A 130 3.44 -1.48 -22.55
N ILE A 131 2.98 -0.78 -21.51
CA ILE A 131 1.71 -0.06 -21.51
C ILE A 131 2.03 1.41 -21.77
N GLN A 132 1.38 1.99 -22.79
CA GLN A 132 1.46 3.41 -23.08
C GLN A 132 0.07 4.01 -22.92
N VAL A 133 -0.05 4.99 -22.02
CA VAL A 133 -1.27 5.78 -21.84
C VAL A 133 -1.05 7.12 -22.53
N SER A 134 -1.85 7.40 -23.55
CA SER A 134 -1.83 8.66 -24.28
C SER A 134 -3.08 9.45 -23.93
N LEU A 135 -2.93 10.66 -23.42
CA LEU A 135 -4.04 11.59 -23.23
C LEU A 135 -4.19 12.38 -24.53
N SER A 136 -5.34 12.26 -25.20
CA SER A 136 -5.66 13.11 -26.34
C SER A 136 -6.30 14.40 -25.81
N PRO A 137 -5.70 15.58 -26.02
CA PRO A 137 -6.33 16.82 -25.58
C PRO A 137 -7.60 17.05 -26.40
N GLU A 138 -8.74 17.27 -25.72
CA GLU A 138 -9.75 18.13 -26.32
C GLU A 138 -9.17 19.55 -26.45
N PRO A 139 -9.49 20.29 -27.51
CA PRO A 139 -8.87 21.58 -27.82
C PRO A 139 -9.03 22.68 -26.75
N SER A 140 -9.78 22.45 -25.66
CA SER A 140 -10.05 23.42 -24.59
C SER A 140 -9.42 23.08 -23.23
N ALA A 141 -8.79 21.91 -23.05
CA ALA A 141 -8.22 21.51 -21.75
C ALA A 141 -6.69 21.51 -21.81
N SER A 142 -6.07 22.44 -21.09
CA SER A 142 -4.63 22.48 -20.86
C SER A 142 -4.13 21.14 -20.30
N SER A 143 -3.11 20.58 -20.94
CA SER A 143 -2.55 19.28 -20.62
C SER A 143 -2.13 19.19 -19.14
N ILE A 144 -2.56 18.13 -18.45
CA ILE A 144 -2.05 17.77 -17.13
C ILE A 144 -1.05 16.63 -17.32
N SER A 145 0.22 16.88 -17.01
CA SER A 145 1.27 15.85 -16.97
C SER A 145 1.08 15.00 -15.71
N GLY A 146 0.64 13.76 -15.87
CA GLY A 146 0.50 12.80 -14.78
C GLY A 146 1.67 11.82 -14.76
N HIS A 147 2.42 11.77 -13.66
CA HIS A 147 3.40 10.70 -13.43
C HIS A 147 2.67 9.41 -13.04
N LEU A 148 2.79 8.40 -13.89
CA LEU A 148 2.24 7.07 -13.64
C LEU A 148 3.15 6.34 -12.64
N ILE A 149 2.70 6.21 -11.40
CA ILE A 149 3.39 5.40 -10.39
C ILE A 149 2.89 3.96 -10.56
N TYR A 150 3.70 3.12 -11.20
CA TYR A 150 3.43 1.70 -11.38
C TYR A 150 4.25 0.90 -10.37
N PRO A 151 3.65 0.12 -9.46
CA PRO A 151 4.38 -0.88 -8.69
C PRO A 151 4.13 -2.26 -9.28
N ASN A 152 5.03 -2.69 -10.16
CA ASN A 152 5.59 -4.04 -10.31
C ASN A 152 4.75 -5.33 -10.25
N ARG A 153 3.41 -5.34 -10.28
CA ARG A 153 2.65 -6.60 -10.45
C ARG A 153 1.39 -6.43 -11.30
N LEU A 154 1.41 -7.09 -12.46
CA LEU A 154 0.19 -7.44 -13.20
C LEU A 154 -0.54 -8.51 -12.39
N PHE A 155 -1.71 -8.17 -11.85
CA PHE A 155 -2.61 -9.16 -11.27
C PHE A 155 -3.28 -9.91 -12.42
N PHE A 156 -3.00 -11.20 -12.52
CA PHE A 156 -3.79 -12.12 -13.32
C PHE A 156 -4.82 -12.78 -12.39
N PRO A 157 -6.09 -12.94 -12.82
CA PRO A 157 -7.07 -13.73 -12.08
C PRO A 157 -6.65 -15.21 -11.92
#